data_AF-A0A7S1H3T3-F1
#
_entry.id   AF-A0A7S1H3T3-F1
#
_cell.length_a   1.000
_cell.length_b   1.000
_cell.length_c   1.000
_cell.angle_alpha   90.00
_cell.angle_beta   90.00
_cell.angle_gamma   90.00
#
_symmetry.space_group_name_H-M   'P 1'
#
loop_
_entity.id
_entity.type
_entity.pdbx_description
1 polymer ?
#
loop_
_entity_poly.entity_id
_entity_poly.type
_entity_poly.pdbx_seq_one_letter_code
_entity_poly.pdbx_strand_id
1 'polypeptide(L)'
;PGLLENLAEVLHSPRASIDVKLYCAATLRRMAEIIRTPMMSQGPLLSALVKAASWTRTSDISEAFDAHADPAENRLAMAEHHGLLNGLAGLAQLSTGGAEADQIRDAALRCIEKLARDEVAQRLLANNVGIMTALTQANSVQTGDDRSPVHAALKNLIA
;
A
#
# COMPACT_ATOMS: atom_id res chain seq x y z
N PRO A 1 -8.89 13.73 17.93
CA PRO A 1 -8.17 12.53 17.45
C PRO A 1 -9.10 11.30 17.45
N GLY A 2 -9.26 10.66 16.30
CA GLY A 2 -9.99 9.38 16.18
C GLY A 2 -9.08 8.18 16.48
N LEU A 3 -9.67 7.01 16.75
CA LEU A 3 -8.92 5.77 17.05
C LEU A 3 -7.85 5.45 15.98
N LEU A 4 -8.22 5.51 14.70
CA LEU A 4 -7.33 5.17 13.58
C LEU A 4 -6.11 6.09 13.50
N GLU A 5 -6.32 7.38 13.75
CA GLU A 5 -5.24 8.36 13.78
C GLU A 5 -4.27 8.11 14.94
N ASN A 6 -4.80 7.83 16.13
CA ASN A 6 -3.98 7.50 17.30
C ASN A 6 -3.13 6.24 17.07
N LEU A 7 -3.70 5.21 16.42
CA LEU A 7 -2.95 4.00 16.06
C LEU A 7 -1.76 4.33 15.15
N ALA A 8 -1.96 5.20 14.15
CA ALA A 8 -0.87 5.64 13.28
C ALA A 8 0.17 6.47 14.05
N GLU A 9 -0.24 7.39 14.93
CA GLU A 9 0.68 8.23 15.72
C GLU A 9 1.57 7.39 16.66
N VAL A 10 1.04 6.31 17.23
CA VAL A 10 1.82 5.38 18.07
C VAL A 10 2.98 4.76 17.29
N LEU A 11 2.81 4.48 16.00
CA LEU A 11 3.87 3.94 15.14
C LEU A 11 5.07 4.90 15.03
N HIS A 12 4.81 6.21 15.02
CA HIS A 12 5.86 7.23 14.99
C HIS A 12 6.47 7.55 16.35
N SER A 13 5.74 7.27 17.44
CA SER A 13 6.16 7.65 18.79
C SER A 13 7.52 7.05 19.16
N PRO A 14 8.50 7.87 19.61
CA PRO A 14 9.78 7.35 20.11
C PRO A 14 9.64 6.68 21.49
N ARG A 15 8.50 6.87 22.17
CA ARG A 15 8.23 6.33 23.51
C ARG A 15 7.51 4.99 23.49
N ALA A 16 6.93 4.61 22.35
CA ALA A 16 6.23 3.33 22.22
C ALA A 16 7.24 2.21 22.02
N SER A 17 7.04 1.09 22.73
CA SER A 17 7.85 -0.11 22.51
C SER A 17 7.57 -0.71 21.13
N ILE A 18 8.51 -1.53 20.65
CA ILE A 18 8.38 -2.22 19.36
C ILE A 18 7.11 -3.08 19.35
N ASP A 19 6.82 -3.82 20.43
CA ASP A 19 5.62 -4.66 20.54
C ASP A 19 4.33 -3.86 20.41
N VAL A 20 4.27 -2.68 21.04
CA VAL A 20 3.09 -1.79 20.94
C VAL A 20 2.94 -1.28 19.51
N LYS A 21 4.04 -0.94 18.83
CA LYS A 21 3.99 -0.53 17.42
C LYS A 21 3.51 -1.65 16.52
N LEU A 22 4.03 -2.86 16.69
CA LEU A 22 3.59 -4.04 15.92
C LEU A 22 2.10 -4.32 16.17
N TYR A 23 1.63 -4.24 17.42
CA TYR A 23 0.21 -4.41 17.73
C TYR A 23 -0.66 -3.34 17.05
N CYS A 24 -0.21 -2.08 17.02
CA CYS A 24 -0.90 -1.01 16.32
C CYS A 24 -0.94 -1.23 14.80
N ALA A 25 0.17 -1.68 14.20
CA ALA A 25 0.23 -1.99 12.77
C ALA A 25 -0.71 -3.15 12.40
N ALA A 26 -0.67 -4.25 13.16
CA ALA A 26 -1.57 -5.38 12.99
C ALA A 26 -3.05 -4.99 13.20
N THR A 27 -3.33 -4.08 14.14
CA THR A 27 -4.68 -3.55 14.34
C THR A 27 -5.15 -2.75 13.13
N LEU A 28 -4.30 -1.88 12.57
CA LEU A 28 -4.63 -1.11 11.36
C LEU A 28 -4.89 -2.02 10.16
N ARG A 29 -4.08 -3.07 9.99
CA ARG A 29 -4.31 -4.12 8.99
C ARG A 29 -5.67 -4.77 9.17
N ARG A 30 -6.01 -5.19 10.39
CA ARG A 30 -7.32 -5.82 10.64
C ARG A 30 -8.48 -4.86 10.36
N MET A 31 -8.32 -3.58 10.66
CA MET A 31 -9.32 -2.56 10.32
C MET A 31 -9.47 -2.39 8.81
N ALA A 32 -8.39 -2.52 8.05
CA ALA A 32 -8.39 -2.41 6.58
C ALA A 32 -9.18 -3.53 5.89
N GLU A 33 -9.30 -4.71 6.50
CA GLU A 33 -10.12 -5.83 6.02
C GLU A 33 -11.62 -5.61 6.26
N ILE A 34 -11.96 -4.82 7.29
CA ILE A 34 -13.34 -4.62 7.77
C ILE A 34 -13.95 -3.35 7.19
N ILE A 35 -13.21 -2.24 7.22
CA ILE A 35 -13.66 -0.95 6.70
C ILE A 35 -13.58 -0.99 5.17
N ARG A 36 -14.66 -0.63 4.49
CA ARG A 36 -14.78 -0.66 3.02
C ARG A 36 -15.48 0.59 2.51
N THR A 37 -15.43 0.85 1.21
CA THR A 37 -16.30 1.82 0.54
C THR A 37 -17.75 1.34 0.61
N PRO A 38 -18.74 2.21 0.89
CA PRO A 38 -18.66 3.64 1.19
C PRO A 38 -18.80 3.97 2.70
N MET A 39 -18.04 3.31 3.58
CA MET A 39 -18.07 3.63 5.02
C MET A 39 -17.40 4.97 5.32
N MET A 40 -18.00 5.76 6.22
CA MET A 40 -17.47 7.06 6.64
C MET A 40 -16.06 6.99 7.24
N SER A 41 -15.68 5.84 7.81
CA SER A 41 -14.37 5.60 8.39
C SER A 41 -13.28 5.29 7.36
N GLN A 42 -13.61 5.16 6.07
CA GLN A 42 -12.63 4.83 5.03
C GLN A 42 -11.59 5.92 4.85
N GLY A 43 -11.99 7.19 4.68
CA GLY A 43 -11.03 8.30 4.54
C GLY A 43 -10.05 8.38 5.72
N PRO A 44 -10.54 8.36 6.98
CA PRO A 44 -9.68 8.28 8.16
C PRO A 44 -8.74 7.06 8.20
N LEU A 45 -9.21 5.88 7.76
CA LEU A 45 -8.36 4.68 7.65
C LEU A 45 -7.24 4.90 6.65
N LEU A 46 -7.56 5.34 5.43
CA LEU A 46 -6.58 5.57 4.37
C LEU A 46 -5.55 6.62 4.80
N SER A 47 -5.98 7.70 5.45
CA SER A 47 -5.09 8.70 6.05
C SER A 47 -4.16 8.10 7.11
N ALA A 48 -4.66 7.21 7.96
CA ALA A 48 -3.86 6.51 8.97
C ALA A 48 -2.83 5.57 8.32
N LEU A 49 -3.22 4.82 7.27
CA LEU A 49 -2.31 3.94 6.54
C LEU A 49 -1.20 4.72 5.82
N VAL A 50 -1.52 5.87 5.20
CA VAL A 50 -0.52 6.74 4.57
C VAL A 50 0.48 7.26 5.58
N LYS A 51 0.01 7.75 6.73
CA LYS A 51 0.88 8.16 7.85
C LYS A 51 1.77 7.00 8.30
N ALA A 52 1.18 5.83 8.56
CA ALA A 52 1.89 4.64 9.00
C ALA A 52 2.99 4.20 8.01
N ALA A 53 2.69 4.21 6.71
CA ALA A 53 3.64 3.86 5.65
C ALA A 53 4.83 4.83 5.55
N SER A 54 4.61 6.10 5.89
CA SER A 54 5.69 7.10 5.91
C SER A 54 6.63 6.95 7.11
N TRP A 55 6.18 6.32 8.18
CA TRP A 55 6.90 6.23 9.46
C TRP A 55 7.47 4.85 9.76
N THR A 56 6.90 3.81 9.17
CA THR A 56 7.25 2.43 9.45
C THR A 56 7.32 1.63 8.16
N ARG A 57 8.19 0.62 8.18
CA ARG A 57 8.36 -0.35 7.10
C ARG A 57 8.09 -1.72 7.68
N THR A 58 6.82 -2.00 7.95
CA THR A 58 6.36 -3.28 8.49
C THR A 58 5.48 -3.96 7.45
N SER A 59 5.54 -5.29 7.39
CA SER A 59 4.71 -6.09 6.47
C SER A 59 3.22 -5.84 6.69
N ASP A 60 2.79 -5.64 7.94
CA ASP A 60 1.40 -5.36 8.30
C ASP A 60 0.81 -4.15 7.57
N ILE A 61 1.58 -3.06 7.40
CA ILE A 61 1.07 -1.86 6.72
C ILE A 61 0.95 -2.08 5.21
N SER A 62 1.91 -2.76 4.58
CA SER A 62 1.79 -3.14 3.17
C SER A 62 0.66 -4.14 2.93
N GLU A 63 0.48 -5.09 3.85
CA GLU A 63 -0.61 -6.07 3.79
C GLU A 63 -1.97 -5.41 4.05
N ALA A 64 -2.03 -4.36 4.86
CA ALA A 64 -3.24 -3.55 5.03
C ALA A 64 -3.68 -2.92 3.71
N PHE A 65 -2.75 -2.35 2.94
CA PHE A 65 -3.07 -1.83 1.61
C PHE A 65 -3.51 -2.94 0.65
N ASP A 66 -2.75 -4.04 0.58
CA ASP A 66 -3.07 -5.19 -0.29
C ASP A 66 -4.47 -5.76 0.01
N ALA A 67 -4.82 -5.93 1.30
CA ALA A 67 -6.12 -6.37 1.75
C ALA A 67 -7.23 -5.37 1.43
N HIS A 68 -6.98 -4.07 1.63
CA HIS A 68 -7.98 -3.04 1.35
C HIS A 68 -8.24 -2.86 -0.15
N ALA A 69 -7.27 -3.16 -1.03
CA ALA A 69 -7.43 -3.11 -2.48
C ALA A 69 -8.14 -4.35 -3.07
N ASP A 70 -8.35 -5.39 -2.26
CA ASP A 70 -8.96 -6.64 -2.74
C ASP A 70 -10.40 -6.44 -3.25
N PRO A 71 -11.30 -5.79 -2.49
CA PRO A 71 -12.64 -5.44 -2.98
C PRO A 71 -12.55 -4.37 -4.08
N ALA A 72 -13.27 -4.56 -5.18
CA ALA A 72 -13.21 -3.67 -6.34
C ALA A 72 -13.68 -2.26 -5.99
N GLU A 73 -14.70 -2.14 -5.13
CA GLU A 73 -15.28 -0.88 -4.68
C GLU A 73 -14.28 0.04 -3.96
N ASN A 74 -13.21 -0.51 -3.39
CA ASN A 74 -12.21 0.28 -2.65
C ASN A 74 -11.14 0.90 -3.56
N ARG A 75 -10.91 0.34 -4.75
CA ARG A 75 -9.71 0.61 -5.56
C ARG A 75 -9.63 2.06 -6.02
N LEU A 76 -10.73 2.58 -6.56
CA LEU A 76 -10.78 3.98 -6.98
C LEU A 76 -10.59 4.93 -5.79
N ALA A 77 -11.31 4.68 -4.68
CA ALA A 77 -11.20 5.50 -3.47
C ALA A 77 -9.77 5.50 -2.89
N MET A 78 -9.07 4.37 -2.98
CA MET A 78 -7.65 4.28 -2.62
C MET A 78 -6.78 5.11 -3.56
N ALA A 79 -6.94 4.95 -4.88
CA ALA A 79 -6.14 5.65 -5.88
C ALA A 79 -6.32 7.18 -5.83
N GLU A 80 -7.53 7.64 -5.50
CA GLU A 80 -7.85 9.07 -5.34
C GLU A 80 -7.37 9.65 -4.00
N HIS A 81 -7.08 8.80 -3.00
CA HIS A 81 -6.69 9.30 -1.68
C HIS A 81 -5.31 9.97 -1.73
N HIS A 82 -5.27 11.21 -1.24
CA HIS A 82 -4.06 12.00 -1.18
C HIS A 82 -2.91 11.27 -0.47
N GLY A 83 -1.75 11.21 -1.13
CA GLY A 83 -0.54 10.59 -0.59
C GLY A 83 -0.49 9.06 -0.65
N LEU A 84 -1.58 8.37 -0.97
CA LEU A 84 -1.62 6.90 -0.96
C LEU A 84 -0.69 6.27 -2.00
N LEU A 85 -0.77 6.74 -3.25
CA LEU A 85 0.10 6.25 -4.32
C LEU A 85 1.59 6.51 -4.01
N ASN A 86 1.91 7.63 -3.36
CA ASN A 86 3.29 7.92 -2.95
C ASN A 86 3.76 7.00 -1.82
N GLY A 87 2.89 6.70 -0.85
CA GLY A 87 3.16 5.73 0.21
C GLY A 87 3.41 4.33 -0.35
N LEU A 88 2.54 3.87 -1.25
CA LEU A 88 2.71 2.58 -1.95
C LEU A 88 4.00 2.53 -2.77
N ALA A 89 4.32 3.60 -3.52
CA ALA A 89 5.57 3.68 -4.27
C ALA A 89 6.79 3.55 -3.35
N GLY A 90 6.78 4.21 -2.20
CA GLY A 90 7.87 4.13 -1.22
C GLY A 90 8.08 2.71 -0.68
N LEU A 91 6.99 1.98 -0.40
CA LEU A 91 7.04 0.58 0.04
C LEU A 91 7.47 -0.37 -1.09
N ALA A 92 7.02 -0.13 -2.32
CA ALA A 92 7.36 -0.95 -3.49
C ALA A 92 8.81 -0.76 -3.97
N GLN A 93 9.48 0.34 -3.59
CA GLN A 93 10.88 0.60 -3.95
C GLN A 93 11.88 0.09 -2.91
N LEU A 94 11.41 -0.64 -1.88
CA LEU A 94 12.30 -1.27 -0.90
C LEU A 94 13.13 -2.38 -1.58
N SER A 95 14.36 -2.02 -1.92
CA SER A 95 15.32 -2.86 -2.66
C SER A 95 16.41 -3.44 -1.75
N THR A 96 16.49 -2.97 -0.50
CA THR A 96 17.50 -3.39 0.48
C THR A 96 16.83 -3.62 1.84
N GLY A 97 17.11 -4.75 2.49
CA GLY A 97 16.58 -5.03 3.84
C GLY A 97 16.29 -6.50 4.18
N GLY A 98 16.62 -7.45 3.30
CA GLY A 98 16.39 -8.88 3.57
C GLY A 98 14.92 -9.29 3.42
N ALA A 99 14.56 -10.46 3.96
CA ALA A 99 13.28 -11.12 3.69
C ALA A 99 12.05 -10.27 4.05
N GLU A 100 12.11 -9.46 5.11
CA GLU A 100 10.99 -8.58 5.49
C GLU A 100 10.78 -7.45 4.47
N ALA A 101 11.85 -6.85 3.95
CA ALA A 101 11.76 -5.82 2.92
C ALA A 101 11.18 -6.38 1.62
N ASP A 102 11.52 -7.62 1.26
CA ASP A 102 10.96 -8.31 0.10
C ASP A 102 9.46 -8.56 0.29
N GLN A 103 9.02 -9.00 1.47
CA GLN A 103 7.58 -9.18 1.78
C GLN A 103 6.79 -7.88 1.67
N ILE A 104 7.34 -6.78 2.20
CA ILE A 104 6.72 -5.46 2.13
C ILE A 104 6.58 -5.01 0.68
N ARG A 105 7.66 -5.15 -0.10
CA ARG A 105 7.69 -4.81 -1.51
C ARG A 105 6.65 -5.61 -2.29
N ASP A 106 6.60 -6.92 -2.10
CA ASP A 106 5.70 -7.79 -2.85
C ASP A 106 4.22 -7.48 -2.53
N ALA A 107 3.90 -7.19 -1.26
CA ALA A 107 2.55 -6.76 -0.87
C ALA A 107 2.17 -5.42 -1.50
N ALA A 108 3.09 -4.45 -1.53
CA ALA A 108 2.85 -3.17 -2.19
C ALA A 108 2.65 -3.34 -3.71
N LEU A 109 3.44 -4.19 -4.38
CA LEU A 109 3.30 -4.47 -5.81
C LEU A 109 1.97 -5.17 -6.14
N ARG A 110 1.53 -6.13 -5.32
CA ARG A 110 0.19 -6.74 -5.47
C ARG A 110 -0.94 -5.72 -5.28
N CYS A 111 -0.80 -4.81 -4.32
CA CYS A 111 -1.75 -3.72 -4.16
C CYS A 111 -1.81 -2.85 -5.43
N ILE A 112 -0.66 -2.44 -5.98
CA ILE A 112 -0.59 -1.65 -7.21
C ILE A 112 -1.25 -2.39 -8.39
N GLU A 113 -0.99 -3.69 -8.52
CA GLU A 113 -1.60 -4.55 -9.54
C GLU A 113 -3.12 -4.60 -9.42
N LYS A 114 -3.65 -4.76 -8.20
CA LYS A 114 -5.09 -4.71 -7.93
C LYS A 114 -5.70 -3.37 -8.31
N LEU A 115 -5.06 -2.25 -7.93
CA LEU A 115 -5.52 -0.90 -8.29
C LEU A 115 -5.52 -0.69 -9.81
N ALA A 116 -4.51 -1.21 -10.51
CA ALA A 116 -4.42 -1.13 -11.97
C ALA A 116 -5.51 -1.93 -12.71
N ARG A 117 -6.34 -2.72 -12.02
CA ARG A 117 -7.51 -3.39 -12.62
C ARG A 117 -8.73 -2.46 -12.75
N ASP A 118 -8.69 -1.27 -12.15
CA ASP A 118 -9.73 -0.25 -12.29
C ASP A 118 -9.31 0.79 -13.34
N GLU A 119 -10.12 0.99 -14.38
CA GLU A 119 -9.80 1.84 -15.54
C GLU A 119 -9.56 3.30 -15.16
N VAL A 120 -10.26 3.81 -14.15
CA VAL A 120 -10.10 5.20 -13.71
C VAL A 120 -8.84 5.32 -12.87
N ALA A 121 -8.61 4.36 -11.97
CA ALA A 121 -7.40 4.29 -11.16
C ALA A 121 -6.14 4.16 -12.03
N GLN A 122 -6.18 3.41 -13.14
CA GLN A 122 -5.05 3.27 -14.08
C GLN A 122 -4.43 4.62 -14.47
N ARG A 123 -5.27 5.61 -14.79
CA ARG A 123 -4.78 6.95 -15.17
C ARG A 123 -4.06 7.65 -14.02
N LEU A 124 -4.55 7.48 -12.79
CA LEU A 124 -3.91 8.05 -11.60
C LEU A 124 -2.56 7.37 -11.32
N LEU A 125 -2.51 6.03 -11.48
CA LEU A 125 -1.30 5.25 -11.33
C LEU A 125 -0.24 5.62 -12.38
N ALA A 126 -0.62 5.71 -13.67
CA ALA A 126 0.28 6.06 -14.77
C ALA A 126 0.87 7.47 -14.63
N ASN A 127 0.11 8.40 -14.06
CA ASN A 127 0.58 9.76 -13.78
C ASN A 127 1.45 9.87 -12.53
N ASN A 128 1.55 8.80 -11.73
CA ASN A 128 2.41 8.79 -10.55
C ASN A 128 3.81 8.26 -10.89
N VAL A 129 4.78 9.17 -10.93
CA VAL A 129 6.20 8.85 -11.24
C VAL A 129 6.78 7.79 -10.30
N GLY A 130 6.39 7.81 -9.02
CA GLY A 130 6.86 6.85 -8.03
C GLY A 130 6.38 5.43 -8.33
N ILE A 131 5.11 5.27 -8.72
CA ILE A 131 4.53 3.99 -9.13
C ILE A 131 5.21 3.47 -10.40
N MET A 132 5.33 4.32 -11.43
CA MET A 132 5.98 3.92 -12.69
C MET A 132 7.45 3.51 -12.49
N THR A 133 8.16 4.23 -11.61
CA THR A 133 9.54 3.90 -11.24
C THR A 133 9.61 2.56 -10.51
N ALA A 134 8.72 2.32 -9.54
CA ALA A 134 8.67 1.08 -8.78
C ALA A 134 8.41 -0.13 -9.69
N LEU A 135 7.43 -0.02 -10.61
CA LEU A 135 7.12 -1.07 -11.57
C LEU A 135 8.27 -1.34 -12.54
N THR A 136 8.94 -0.30 -13.03
CA THR A 136 10.09 -0.44 -13.94
C THR A 136 11.25 -1.15 -13.25
N GLN A 137 11.55 -0.79 -12.00
CA GLN A 137 12.59 -1.44 -11.20
C GLN A 137 12.25 -2.89 -10.87
N ALA A 138 11.00 -3.18 -10.49
CA ALA A 138 10.60 -4.54 -10.20
C ALA A 138 10.65 -5.43 -11.45
N ASN A 139 10.31 -4.88 -12.62
CA ASN A 139 10.38 -5.60 -13.90
C ASN A 139 11.81 -5.90 -14.34
N SER A 140 12.78 -5.01 -14.09
CA SER A 140 14.19 -5.26 -14.43
C SER A 140 14.83 -6.33 -13.56
N VAL A 141 14.37 -6.49 -12.32
CA VAL A 141 14.81 -7.55 -11.39
C VAL A 141 14.15 -8.89 -11.73
N GLN A 142 12.89 -8.88 -12.16
CA GLN A 142 12.11 -10.08 -12.48
C GLN A 142 12.22 -10.46 -13.97
N THR A 143 13.42 -10.79 -14.41
CA THR A 143 13.63 -11.36 -15.75
C THR A 143 13.30 -12.85 -15.74
N GLY A 144 12.01 -13.21 -15.88
CA GLY A 144 11.64 -14.61 -16.17
C GLY A 144 10.25 -15.12 -15.77
N ASP A 145 9.38 -14.33 -15.13
CA ASP A 145 8.04 -14.79 -14.73
C ASP A 145 6.92 -13.91 -15.30
N ASP A 146 6.30 -14.37 -16.38
CA ASP A 146 5.13 -13.73 -17.02
C ASP A 146 3.90 -13.65 -16.08
N ARG A 147 3.91 -14.33 -14.93
CA ARG A 147 2.86 -14.26 -13.91
C ARG A 147 3.15 -13.24 -12.80
N SER A 148 4.21 -12.45 -12.93
CA SER A 148 4.52 -11.42 -11.95
C SER A 148 3.40 -10.37 -11.89
N PRO A 149 3.00 -9.93 -10.68
CA PRO A 149 2.05 -8.82 -10.51
C PRO A 149 2.54 -7.53 -11.19
N VAL A 150 3.86 -7.38 -11.37
CA VAL A 150 4.46 -6.23 -12.07
C VAL A 150 4.10 -6.23 -13.55
N HIS A 151 4.15 -7.39 -14.19
CA HIS A 151 3.86 -7.51 -15.63
C HIS A 151 2.37 -7.23 -15.90
N ALA A 152 1.49 -7.79 -15.06
CA ALA A 152 0.05 -7.54 -15.15
C ALA A 152 -0.29 -6.05 -14.94
N ALA A 153 0.32 -5.40 -13.94
CA ALA A 153 0.14 -3.98 -13.69
C ALA A 153 0.62 -3.12 -14.88
N LEU A 154 1.83 -3.36 -15.40
CA LEU A 154 2.37 -2.62 -16.54
C LEU A 154 1.51 -2.79 -17.80
N LYS A 155 1.03 -4.00 -18.07
CA LYS A 155 0.13 -4.26 -19.20
C LYS A 155 -1.15 -3.44 -19.10
N ASN A 156 -1.75 -3.34 -17.92
CA ASN A 156 -2.96 -2.56 -17.71
C ASN A 156 -2.74 -1.04 -17.79
N LEU A 157 -1.52 -0.56 -17.54
CA LEU A 157 -1.20 0.88 -17.57
C LEU A 157 -0.78 1.40 -18.95
N ILE A 158 -0.39 0.50 -19.87
CA ILE A 158 0.13 0.84 -21.21
C ILE A 158 -0.88 0.48 -22.32
N ALA A 159 -1.88 -0.35 -22.03
CA ALA A 159 -2.97 -0.72 -22.95
C ALA A 159 -4.00 0.42 -23.11
#